data_AF-A0A2S6IDU5-F1
#
_entry.id   AF-A0A2S6IDU5-F1
#
_cell.length_a   1.000
_cell.length_b   1.000
_cell.length_c   1.000
_cell.angle_alpha   90.00
_cell.angle_beta   90.00
_cell.angle_gamma   90.00
#
_symmetry.space_group_name_H-M   'P 1'
#
loop_
_entity.id
_entity.type
_entity.pdbx_description
1 polymer ?
#
loop_
_entity_poly.entity_id
_entity_poly.type
_entity_poly.pdbx_seq_one_letter_code
_entity_poly.pdbx_strand_id
1 'polypeptide(L)'
;MFMTAAPGGSGSAPSTAHVEIAPGVRLEPGPSGELPVSLQWVVVPDAYPEAVAVDDGVVYIAGGCLHAFRLSDGALVWRAEPPDGNGLVGSGWVIMGTRGVDEIRALAPSEYDITVKRSTGQVVDYGLKESSSSSAGIEPFPHSEPERFLIEAGLEEIVARGQDGSIAWKVLVDEPMIDELPPVGVPGGVVLTTSSGHVLKLGYLGAHS
;
A
#
# COMPACT_ATOMS: atom_id res chain seq x y z
N MET A 1 64.26 12.08 15.81
CA MET A 1 63.11 11.32 16.34
C MET A 1 62.13 12.31 16.95
N PHE A 2 61.14 12.74 16.17
CA PHE A 2 59.93 13.43 16.63
C PHE A 2 58.84 13.06 15.63
N MET A 3 57.83 12.29 16.07
CA MET A 3 56.61 12.03 15.31
C MET A 3 55.54 12.99 15.81
N THR A 4 54.96 13.75 14.89
CA THR A 4 53.81 14.62 15.13
C THR A 4 52.55 13.79 14.87
N ALA A 5 51.70 13.63 15.88
CA ALA A 5 50.37 13.05 15.73
C ALA A 5 49.40 14.10 15.16
N ALA A 6 48.56 13.67 14.22
CA ALA A 6 47.37 14.42 13.79
C ALA A 6 46.12 13.67 14.27
N PRO A 7 45.15 14.31 14.94
CA PRO A 7 43.85 13.72 15.19
C PRO A 7 42.93 14.05 14.01
N GLY A 8 42.66 13.06 13.16
CA GLY A 8 41.57 13.13 12.18
C GLY A 8 40.31 12.60 12.84
N GLY A 9 39.51 13.50 13.42
CA GLY A 9 38.19 13.15 13.95
C GLY A 9 37.29 12.63 12.84
N SER A 10 36.89 11.37 12.96
CA SER A 10 35.77 10.80 12.23
C SER A 10 34.48 11.46 12.73
N GLY A 11 34.06 12.53 12.04
CA GLY A 11 32.70 13.02 12.14
C GLY A 11 31.75 11.92 11.65
N SER A 12 31.23 11.11 12.56
CA SER A 12 30.02 10.33 12.28
C SER A 12 28.94 11.33 11.88
N ALA A 13 28.44 11.20 10.65
CA ALA A 13 27.19 11.85 10.28
C ALA A 13 26.13 11.49 11.33
N PRO A 14 25.22 12.41 11.69
CA PRO A 14 24.10 12.05 12.54
C PRO A 14 23.36 10.90 11.85
N SER A 15 23.28 9.75 12.52
CA SER A 15 22.37 8.68 12.11
C SER A 15 20.98 9.29 12.13
N THR A 16 20.44 9.62 10.95
CA THR A 16 19.02 9.92 10.81
C THR A 16 18.31 8.64 11.21
N ALA A 17 17.61 8.68 12.34
CA ALA A 17 16.88 7.53 12.84
C ALA A 17 15.77 7.22 11.82
N HIS A 18 15.96 6.15 11.07
CA HIS A 18 14.92 5.58 10.23
C HIS A 18 14.02 4.68 11.07
N VAL A 19 12.81 4.45 10.59
CA VAL A 19 11.89 3.45 11.13
C VAL A 19 11.92 2.26 10.21
N GLU A 20 12.38 1.12 10.69
CA GLU A 20 12.24 -0.15 9.96
C GLU A 20 10.75 -0.50 9.92
N ILE A 21 10.19 -0.63 8.71
CA ILE A 21 8.79 -1.03 8.49
C ILE A 21 8.71 -2.56 8.43
N ALA A 22 9.56 -3.15 7.61
CA ALA A 22 9.71 -4.58 7.37
C ALA A 22 11.12 -4.83 6.83
N PRO A 23 11.64 -6.07 6.80
CA PRO A 23 12.97 -6.35 6.27
C PRO A 23 13.18 -5.73 4.87
N GLY A 24 14.12 -4.80 4.77
CA GLY A 24 14.45 -4.13 3.50
C GLY A 24 13.46 -3.02 3.08
N VAL A 25 12.56 -2.63 3.98
CA VAL A 25 11.62 -1.51 3.79
C VAL A 25 11.72 -0.57 4.99
N ARG A 26 12.13 0.67 4.74
CA ARG A 26 12.37 1.66 5.80
C ARG A 26 11.73 3.00 5.50
N LEU A 27 11.26 3.67 6.55
CA LEU A 27 10.76 5.04 6.53
C LEU A 27 11.85 5.98 7.02
N GLU A 28 12.18 6.99 6.21
CA GLU A 28 13.20 7.98 6.51
C GLU A 28 12.62 9.41 6.53
N PRO A 29 13.09 10.28 7.43
CA PRO A 29 12.71 11.69 7.42
C PRO A 29 13.31 12.40 6.20
N GLY A 30 12.66 13.49 5.79
CA GLY A 30 13.25 14.46 4.87
C GLY A 30 14.44 15.21 5.48
N PRO A 31 14.97 16.23 4.77
CA PRO A 31 16.14 16.99 5.22
C PRO A 31 15.98 17.70 6.58
N SER A 32 14.75 17.91 7.06
CA SER A 32 14.49 18.45 8.40
C SER A 32 14.89 17.49 9.52
N GLY A 33 15.00 16.19 9.24
CA GLY A 33 15.26 15.15 10.24
C GLY A 33 14.03 14.77 11.08
N GLU A 34 12.89 15.43 10.88
CA GLU A 34 11.64 15.12 11.57
C GLU A 34 10.74 14.24 10.70
N LEU A 35 10.10 13.23 11.29
CA LEU A 35 9.05 12.45 10.65
C LEU A 35 7.68 13.05 10.98
N PRO A 36 6.96 13.66 10.02
CA PRO A 36 5.60 14.16 10.22
C PRO A 36 4.53 13.05 10.10
N VAL A 37 4.97 11.79 10.10
CA VAL A 37 4.15 10.59 9.97
C VAL A 37 4.64 9.54 10.96
N SER A 38 3.76 8.61 11.29
CA SER A 38 4.08 7.42 12.06
C SER A 38 3.56 6.18 11.35
N LEU A 39 4.36 5.11 11.35
CA LEU A 39 3.87 3.80 10.93
C LEU A 39 2.80 3.33 11.91
N GLN A 40 1.61 3.04 11.39
CA GLN A 40 0.48 2.54 12.19
C GLN A 40 0.40 1.01 12.11
N TRP A 41 0.51 0.47 10.90
CA TRP A 41 0.58 -0.96 10.66
C TRP A 41 1.19 -1.24 9.27
N VAL A 42 1.65 -2.47 9.10
CA VAL A 42 2.07 -3.05 7.82
C VAL A 42 1.51 -4.46 7.73
N VAL A 43 1.05 -4.83 6.54
CA VAL A 43 0.66 -6.20 6.19
C VAL A 43 1.43 -6.64 4.95
N VAL A 44 1.71 -7.94 4.88
CA VAL A 44 2.39 -8.57 3.74
C VAL A 44 1.43 -9.62 3.21
N PRO A 45 0.68 -9.32 2.12
CA PRO A 45 -0.20 -10.30 1.50
C PRO A 45 0.59 -11.48 0.92
N ASP A 46 -0.08 -12.62 0.74
CA ASP A 46 0.55 -13.87 0.27
C ASP A 46 1.13 -13.78 -1.16
N ALA A 47 0.73 -12.75 -1.92
CA ALA A 47 1.18 -12.45 -3.26
C ALA A 47 1.19 -10.93 -3.46
N TYR A 48 1.88 -10.47 -4.51
CA TYR A 48 1.96 -9.04 -4.80
C TYR A 48 0.55 -8.43 -4.97
N PRO A 49 0.26 -7.26 -4.36
CA PRO A 49 -0.99 -6.55 -4.55
C PRO A 49 -1.15 -6.06 -6.00
N GLU A 50 -2.23 -6.48 -6.67
CA GLU A 50 -2.60 -6.03 -8.01
C GLU A 50 -3.60 -4.87 -7.98
N ALA A 51 -4.37 -4.75 -6.89
CA ALA A 51 -5.19 -3.58 -6.60
C ALA A 51 -5.40 -3.43 -5.09
N VAL A 52 -5.41 -2.17 -4.63
CA VAL A 52 -5.70 -1.80 -3.25
C VAL A 52 -6.75 -0.70 -3.26
N ALA A 53 -7.74 -0.85 -2.39
CA ALA A 53 -8.79 0.15 -2.21
C ALA A 53 -9.19 0.24 -0.73
N VAL A 54 -9.77 1.37 -0.33
CA VAL A 54 -10.25 1.58 1.04
C VAL A 54 -11.69 2.06 0.99
N ASP A 55 -12.57 1.42 1.75
CA ASP A 55 -13.95 1.85 1.93
C ASP A 55 -14.52 1.36 3.27
N ASP A 56 -15.34 2.18 3.91
CA ASP A 56 -15.97 1.93 5.22
C ASP A 56 -15.01 1.38 6.29
N GLY A 57 -13.81 1.97 6.38
CA GLY A 57 -12.80 1.56 7.36
C GLY A 57 -12.15 0.19 7.10
N VAL A 58 -12.28 -0.33 5.88
CA VAL A 58 -11.67 -1.60 5.44
C VAL A 58 -10.75 -1.35 4.25
N VAL A 59 -9.56 -1.94 4.27
CA VAL A 59 -8.61 -1.98 3.16
C VAL A 59 -8.82 -3.31 2.43
N TYR A 60 -9.22 -3.24 1.17
CA TYR A 60 -9.37 -4.39 0.29
C TYR A 60 -8.13 -4.53 -0.59
N ILE A 61 -7.62 -5.75 -0.70
CA ILE A 61 -6.41 -6.06 -1.47
C ILE A 61 -6.70 -7.24 -2.40
N ALA A 62 -6.62 -7.02 -3.70
CA ALA A 62 -6.61 -8.08 -4.70
C ALA A 62 -5.16 -8.39 -5.07
N GLY A 63 -4.89 -9.68 -5.21
CA GLY A 63 -3.65 -10.33 -5.60
C GLY A 63 -3.97 -11.83 -5.54
N GLY A 64 -3.02 -12.69 -5.19
CA GLY A 64 -3.25 -14.15 -5.10
C GLY A 64 -4.55 -14.60 -4.40
N CYS A 65 -5.04 -13.83 -3.42
CA CYS A 65 -6.41 -13.90 -2.89
C CYS A 65 -7.00 -12.50 -2.69
N LEU A 66 -8.32 -12.40 -2.55
CA LEU A 66 -8.94 -11.15 -2.12
C LEU A 66 -8.93 -11.07 -0.59
N HIS A 67 -8.38 -10.00 -0.04
CA HIS A 67 -8.27 -9.79 1.40
C HIS A 67 -9.07 -8.55 1.83
N ALA A 68 -9.53 -8.57 3.07
CA ALA A 68 -10.01 -7.39 3.78
C ALA A 68 -9.26 -7.23 5.10
N PHE A 69 -8.69 -6.05 5.31
CA PHE A 69 -8.00 -5.67 6.54
C PHE A 69 -8.69 -4.47 7.18
N ARG A 70 -8.77 -4.43 8.50
CA ARG A 70 -9.33 -3.28 9.22
C ARG A 70 -8.35 -2.10 9.13
N LEU A 71 -8.81 -0.94 8.67
CA LEU A 71 -7.99 0.25 8.47
C LEU A 71 -7.37 0.81 9.77
N SER A 72 -8.01 0.55 10.92
CA SER A 72 -7.53 1.09 12.21
C SER A 72 -6.25 0.43 12.71
N ASP A 73 -6.10 -0.88 12.50
CA ASP A 73 -5.06 -1.70 13.13
C ASP A 73 -4.39 -2.72 12.19
N GLY A 74 -4.84 -2.81 10.93
CA GLY A 74 -4.32 -3.76 9.95
C GLY A 74 -4.75 -5.21 10.21
N ALA A 75 -5.70 -5.47 11.11
CA ALA A 75 -6.13 -6.83 11.41
C ALA A 75 -6.90 -7.44 10.21
N LEU A 76 -6.56 -8.68 9.85
CA LEU A 76 -7.30 -9.43 8.83
C LEU A 76 -8.75 -9.64 9.29
N VAL A 77 -9.70 -9.21 8.46
CA VAL A 77 -11.14 -9.42 8.65
C VAL A 77 -11.56 -10.72 7.99
N TRP A 78 -11.22 -10.88 6.70
CA TRP A 78 -11.46 -12.10 5.94
C TRP A 78 -10.47 -12.22 4.78
N ARG A 79 -10.36 -13.44 4.25
CA ARG A 79 -9.60 -13.80 3.06
C ARG A 79 -10.46 -14.71 2.20
N ALA A 80 -10.59 -14.38 0.93
CA ALA A 80 -11.37 -15.12 -0.05
C ALA A 80 -10.46 -15.71 -1.11
N GLU A 81 -10.41 -17.04 -1.13
CA GLU A 81 -9.70 -17.80 -2.16
C GLU A 81 -10.61 -18.02 -3.39
N PRO A 82 -10.03 -18.04 -4.59
CA PRO A 82 -10.72 -18.55 -5.76
C PRO A 82 -11.19 -20.00 -5.54
N PRO A 83 -12.42 -20.37 -5.91
CA PRO A 83 -12.93 -21.73 -5.76
C PRO A 83 -12.14 -22.80 -6.53
N ASP A 84 -11.38 -22.41 -7.55
CA ASP A 84 -10.55 -23.30 -8.36
C ASP A 84 -9.14 -23.54 -7.77
N GLY A 85 -8.76 -22.78 -6.74
CA GLY A 85 -7.48 -22.88 -6.05
C GLY A 85 -6.27 -22.29 -6.79
N ASN A 86 -6.46 -21.66 -7.96
CA ASN A 86 -5.34 -21.19 -8.79
C ASN A 86 -4.78 -19.82 -8.39
N GLY A 87 -5.32 -19.20 -7.34
CA GLY A 87 -5.01 -17.82 -6.96
C GLY A 87 -5.55 -16.81 -7.97
N LEU A 88 -5.76 -15.56 -7.55
CA LEU A 88 -6.06 -14.48 -8.50
C LEU A 88 -4.73 -13.92 -8.98
N VAL A 89 -4.41 -14.14 -10.26
CA VAL A 89 -3.23 -13.56 -10.91
C VAL A 89 -3.72 -12.80 -12.14
N GLY A 90 -3.58 -11.48 -12.09
CA GLY A 90 -3.87 -10.53 -13.16
C GLY A 90 -2.56 -10.11 -13.83
N SER A 91 -2.47 -10.33 -15.14
CA SER A 91 -1.37 -9.86 -15.98
C SER A 91 -1.50 -8.38 -16.37
N GLY A 92 -2.59 -7.74 -15.94
CA GLY A 92 -2.93 -6.35 -16.24
C GLY A 92 -3.68 -5.68 -15.10
N TRP A 93 -4.62 -4.80 -15.46
CA TRP A 93 -5.30 -3.94 -14.49
C TRP A 93 -6.42 -4.72 -13.81
N VAL A 94 -6.44 -4.67 -12.48
CA VAL A 94 -7.56 -5.20 -11.68
C VAL A 94 -8.49 -4.05 -11.32
N ILE A 95 -9.75 -4.17 -11.72
CA ILE A 95 -10.81 -3.26 -11.32
C ILE A 95 -11.44 -3.81 -10.05
N MET A 96 -11.43 -3.02 -8.98
CA MET A 96 -12.08 -3.37 -7.73
C MET A 96 -13.15 -2.34 -7.37
N GLY A 97 -14.30 -2.84 -6.93
CA GLY A 97 -15.39 -1.99 -6.50
C GLY A 97 -16.50 -2.78 -5.82
N THR A 98 -17.61 -2.12 -5.61
CA THR A 98 -18.80 -2.71 -5.01
C THR A 98 -19.80 -3.16 -6.07
N ARG A 99 -20.63 -4.13 -5.71
CA ARG A 99 -21.87 -4.48 -6.42
C ARG A 99 -23.04 -4.31 -5.44
N GLY A 100 -23.61 -3.11 -5.40
CA GLY A 100 -24.50 -2.73 -4.30
C GLY A 100 -23.76 -2.61 -2.97
N VAL A 101 -24.48 -2.64 -1.84
CA VAL A 101 -23.89 -2.37 -0.52
C VAL A 101 -23.16 -3.56 0.12
N ASP A 102 -23.52 -4.78 -0.26
CA ASP A 102 -23.15 -6.01 0.46
C ASP A 102 -22.07 -6.85 -0.24
N GLU A 103 -21.62 -6.45 -1.43
CA GLU A 103 -20.72 -7.27 -2.25
C GLU A 103 -19.54 -6.46 -2.76
N ILE A 104 -18.37 -7.10 -2.74
CA ILE A 104 -17.15 -6.61 -3.36
C ILE A 104 -16.87 -7.44 -4.59
N ARG A 105 -16.54 -6.79 -5.70
CA ARG A 105 -16.16 -7.43 -6.96
C ARG A 105 -14.75 -7.00 -7.35
N ALA A 106 -13.91 -7.98 -7.65
CA ALA A 106 -12.60 -7.78 -8.24
C ALA A 106 -12.57 -8.45 -9.61
N LEU A 107 -12.17 -7.68 -10.62
CA LEU A 107 -12.22 -8.07 -12.01
C LEU A 107 -10.87 -7.81 -12.69
N ALA A 108 -10.26 -8.88 -13.18
CA ALA A 108 -9.19 -8.84 -14.16
C ALA A 108 -9.80 -9.27 -15.51
N PRO A 109 -10.02 -8.35 -16.48
CA PRO A 109 -10.91 -8.58 -17.62
C PRO A 109 -10.66 -9.84 -18.46
N SER A 110 -9.43 -10.36 -18.46
CA SER A 110 -8.99 -11.51 -19.24
C SER A 110 -8.59 -12.72 -18.38
N GLU A 111 -8.74 -12.64 -17.06
CA GLU A 111 -8.26 -13.67 -16.15
C GLU A 111 -9.38 -14.15 -15.24
N TYR A 112 -9.93 -13.26 -14.41
CA TYR A 112 -10.89 -13.63 -13.39
C TYR A 112 -11.94 -12.56 -13.13
N ASP A 113 -13.09 -13.01 -12.64
CA ASP A 113 -14.19 -12.17 -12.19
C ASP A 113 -14.72 -12.79 -10.90
N ILE A 114 -14.35 -12.22 -9.74
CA ILE A 114 -14.73 -12.74 -8.42
C ILE A 114 -15.61 -11.73 -7.70
N THR A 115 -16.73 -12.20 -7.17
CA THR A 115 -17.61 -11.42 -6.28
C THR A 115 -17.72 -12.13 -4.94
N VAL A 116 -17.54 -11.37 -3.86
CA VAL A 116 -17.62 -11.88 -2.49
C VAL A 116 -18.60 -11.05 -1.66
N LYS A 117 -19.17 -11.66 -0.62
CA LYS A 117 -19.89 -10.91 0.42
C LYS A 117 -18.92 -10.01 1.17
N ARG A 118 -19.21 -8.72 1.21
CA ARG A 118 -18.39 -7.68 1.86
C ARG A 118 -18.12 -7.97 3.34
N SER A 119 -19.10 -8.51 4.06
CA SER A 119 -18.99 -8.74 5.51
C SER A 119 -18.20 -10.01 5.88
N THR A 120 -18.10 -11.00 4.99
CA THR A 120 -17.55 -12.32 5.33
C THR A 120 -16.47 -12.83 4.39
N GLY A 121 -16.28 -12.21 3.23
CA GLY A 121 -15.42 -12.73 2.16
C GLY A 121 -15.95 -14.00 1.50
N GLN A 122 -17.20 -14.43 1.80
CA GLN A 122 -17.78 -15.60 1.15
C GLN A 122 -17.91 -15.36 -0.35
N VAL A 123 -17.31 -16.21 -1.18
CA VAL A 123 -17.45 -16.17 -2.63
C VAL A 123 -18.92 -16.40 -3.02
N VAL A 124 -19.49 -15.44 -3.74
CA VAL A 124 -20.85 -15.47 -4.28
C VAL A 124 -20.84 -15.85 -5.76
N ASP A 125 -19.84 -15.36 -6.49
CA ASP A 125 -19.70 -15.60 -7.92
C ASP A 125 -18.21 -15.65 -8.30
N TYR A 126 -17.86 -16.52 -9.24
CA TYR A 126 -16.50 -16.68 -9.74
C TYR A 126 -16.49 -17.20 -11.18
N GLY A 127 -15.72 -16.55 -12.06
CA GLY A 127 -15.48 -17.05 -13.41
C GLY A 127 -14.06 -16.80 -13.89
N LEU A 128 -13.40 -17.86 -14.37
CA LEU A 128 -12.20 -17.80 -15.21
C LEU A 128 -12.63 -17.42 -16.63
N LYS A 129 -11.99 -16.42 -17.25
CA LYS A 129 -12.49 -15.82 -18.49
C LYS A 129 -11.54 -16.08 -19.67
N GLU A 130 -12.03 -16.75 -20.73
CA GLU A 130 -11.39 -16.77 -22.07
C GLU A 130 -11.86 -15.61 -22.98
N SER A 131 -12.80 -14.77 -22.52
CA SER A 131 -13.27 -13.59 -23.26
C SER A 131 -13.65 -12.44 -22.32
N SER A 132 -13.46 -11.22 -22.81
CA SER A 132 -13.52 -9.96 -22.05
C SER A 132 -14.76 -9.84 -21.16
N SER A 133 -14.54 -9.79 -19.85
CA SER A 133 -15.56 -9.37 -18.89
C SER A 133 -15.90 -7.89 -19.06
N SER A 134 -17.19 -7.56 -19.02
CA SER A 134 -17.61 -6.17 -18.87
C SER A 134 -17.42 -5.73 -17.41
N SER A 135 -16.88 -4.52 -17.23
CA SER A 135 -16.89 -3.80 -15.95
C SER A 135 -18.29 -3.29 -15.55
N ALA A 136 -19.32 -3.56 -16.37
CA ALA A 136 -20.69 -3.19 -16.06
C ALA A 136 -21.13 -3.73 -14.68
N GLY A 137 -21.76 -2.85 -13.90
CA GLY A 137 -22.25 -3.16 -12.56
C GLY A 137 -21.19 -3.18 -11.46
N ILE A 138 -19.96 -2.75 -11.75
CA ILE A 138 -18.97 -2.40 -10.71
C ILE A 138 -19.10 -0.91 -10.44
N GLU A 139 -19.34 -0.55 -9.19
CA GLU A 139 -19.15 0.81 -8.69
C GLU A 139 -17.72 0.89 -8.13
N PRO A 140 -16.76 1.53 -8.84
CA PRO A 140 -15.38 1.59 -8.37
C PRO A 140 -15.31 2.25 -7.00
N PHE A 141 -14.41 1.77 -6.15
CA PHE A 141 -14.17 2.44 -4.88
C PHE A 141 -13.75 3.90 -5.10
N PRO A 142 -14.17 4.82 -4.22
CA PRO A 142 -13.80 6.22 -4.34
C PRO A 142 -12.28 6.36 -4.24
N HIS A 143 -11.67 6.90 -5.29
CA HIS A 143 -10.25 7.27 -5.24
C HIS A 143 -10.09 8.50 -4.35
N SER A 144 -9.37 8.35 -3.25
CA SER A 144 -9.10 9.42 -2.30
C SER A 144 -7.63 9.80 -2.39
N GLU A 145 -7.33 11.04 -2.74
CA GLU A 145 -5.94 11.54 -2.76
C GLU A 145 -5.43 11.78 -1.33
N PRO A 146 -4.12 11.59 -1.06
CA PRO A 146 -3.53 11.93 0.23
C PRO A 146 -3.72 13.42 0.59
N GLU A 147 -4.19 13.72 1.80
CA GLU A 147 -4.62 15.08 2.17
C GLU A 147 -3.45 16.08 2.36
N ARG A 148 -2.28 15.60 2.79
CA ARG A 148 -1.19 16.47 3.27
C ARG A 148 0.02 16.54 2.37
N PHE A 149 0.28 15.49 1.61
CA PHE A 149 1.52 15.34 0.85
C PHE A 149 1.19 14.94 -0.58
N LEU A 150 1.93 15.51 -1.52
CA LEU A 150 2.05 14.91 -2.84
C LEU A 150 2.93 13.68 -2.69
N ILE A 151 2.45 12.51 -3.11
CA ILE A 151 3.17 11.25 -3.00
C ILE A 151 3.55 10.78 -4.40
N GLU A 152 4.85 10.66 -4.61
CA GLU A 152 5.49 10.18 -5.83
C GLU A 152 5.95 8.74 -5.54
N ALA A 153 5.23 7.76 -6.08
CA ALA A 153 5.60 6.35 -5.94
C ALA A 153 6.62 5.96 -7.02
N GLY A 154 7.67 5.23 -6.61
CA GLY A 154 8.67 4.69 -7.50
C GLY A 154 9.39 3.49 -6.88
N LEU A 155 9.96 2.65 -7.76
CA LEU A 155 10.45 1.30 -7.42
C LEU A 155 11.30 1.23 -6.14
N GLU A 156 12.35 2.04 -6.06
CA GLU A 156 13.27 2.00 -4.92
C GLU A 156 12.86 2.97 -3.80
N GLU A 157 12.04 3.99 -4.13
CA GLU A 157 11.60 4.98 -3.17
C GLU A 157 10.21 5.55 -3.47
N ILE A 158 9.38 5.62 -2.42
CA ILE A 158 8.17 6.43 -2.39
C ILE A 158 8.51 7.74 -1.69
N VAL A 159 8.37 8.86 -2.38
CA VAL A 159 8.73 10.19 -1.88
C VAL A 159 7.48 10.99 -1.57
N ALA A 160 7.40 11.55 -0.37
CA ALA A 160 6.34 12.48 0.01
C ALA A 160 6.87 13.91 0.07
N ARG A 161 6.17 14.82 -0.61
CA ARG A 161 6.49 16.24 -0.65
C ARG A 161 5.44 17.06 0.07
N GLY A 162 5.89 18.01 0.88
CA GLY A 162 5.04 19.05 1.44
C GLY A 162 4.51 20.00 0.35
N GLN A 163 3.62 20.92 0.75
CA GLN A 163 3.06 21.92 -0.16
C GLN A 163 4.11 22.89 -0.74
N ASP A 164 5.25 23.04 -0.06
CA ASP A 164 6.39 23.83 -0.51
C ASP A 164 7.32 23.05 -1.47
N GLY A 165 6.99 21.80 -1.79
CA GLY A 165 7.78 20.91 -2.65
C GLY A 165 8.97 20.24 -1.97
N SER A 166 9.23 20.57 -0.70
CA SER A 166 10.29 19.92 0.07
C SER A 166 9.94 18.47 0.38
N ILE A 167 10.96 17.60 0.44
CA ILE A 167 10.77 16.21 0.83
C ILE A 167 10.48 16.17 2.33
N ALA A 168 9.31 15.65 2.69
CA ALA A 168 8.90 15.51 4.09
C ALA A 168 9.36 14.16 4.67
N TRP A 169 9.26 13.09 3.88
CA TRP A 169 9.70 11.74 4.23
C TRP A 169 9.82 10.88 2.98
N LYS A 170 10.47 9.72 3.13
CA LYS A 170 10.62 8.69 2.10
C LYS A 170 10.36 7.31 2.66
N VAL A 171 9.78 6.42 1.87
CA VAL A 171 9.86 4.97 2.10
C VAL A 171 10.85 4.41 1.10
N LEU A 172 11.89 3.73 1.57
CA LEU A 172 12.90 3.09 0.73
C LEU A 172 12.69 1.59 0.70
N VAL A 173 12.92 0.97 -0.47
CA VAL A 173 12.80 -0.46 -0.71
C VAL A 173 14.11 -0.99 -1.29
N ASP A 174 14.76 -1.91 -0.59
CA ASP A 174 16.07 -2.44 -1.01
C ASP A 174 15.97 -3.48 -2.14
N GLU A 175 14.89 -4.26 -2.17
CA GLU A 175 14.62 -5.29 -3.19
C GLU A 175 13.27 -5.04 -3.88
N PRO A 176 13.22 -4.10 -4.84
CA PRO A 176 11.99 -3.80 -5.57
C PRO A 176 11.60 -4.95 -6.52
N MET A 177 10.30 -5.22 -6.65
CA MET A 177 9.78 -6.28 -7.52
C MET A 177 9.00 -5.74 -8.72
N ILE A 178 7.93 -4.98 -8.46
CA ILE A 178 6.95 -4.52 -9.46
C ILE A 178 6.60 -3.04 -9.16
N ASP A 179 6.06 -2.33 -10.16
CA ASP A 179 5.52 -0.98 -10.00
C ASP A 179 4.51 -0.88 -8.85
N GLU A 180 4.55 0.25 -8.12
CA GLU A 180 3.65 0.52 -7.01
C GLU A 180 2.23 0.80 -7.46
N LEU A 181 1.29 0.49 -6.57
CA LEU A 181 -0.07 0.97 -6.69
C LEU A 181 -0.19 2.42 -6.21
N PRO A 182 -1.14 3.19 -6.77
CA PRO A 182 -1.34 4.57 -6.35
C PRO A 182 -1.63 4.66 -4.84
N PRO A 183 -1.12 5.70 -4.16
CA PRO A 183 -1.38 5.90 -2.75
C PRO A 183 -2.86 6.19 -2.50
N VAL A 184 -3.42 5.62 -1.44
CA VAL A 184 -4.82 5.83 -1.06
C VAL A 184 -4.87 6.72 0.18
N GLY A 185 -5.36 7.95 0.01
CA GLY A 185 -5.66 8.86 1.11
C GLY A 185 -6.72 8.28 2.03
N VAL A 186 -6.51 8.37 3.33
CA VAL A 186 -7.45 7.92 4.35
C VAL A 186 -7.54 8.97 5.47
N PRO A 187 -8.61 8.99 6.28
CA PRO A 187 -8.73 9.95 7.36
C PRO A 187 -7.49 9.95 8.26
N GLY A 188 -6.79 11.09 8.31
CA GLY A 188 -5.59 11.27 9.12
C GLY A 188 -4.35 10.50 8.65
N GLY A 189 -4.29 10.06 7.40
CA GLY A 189 -3.12 9.33 6.90
C GLY A 189 -3.17 8.92 5.44
N VAL A 190 -2.35 7.93 5.11
CA VAL A 190 -2.26 7.33 3.78
C VAL A 190 -1.99 5.83 3.87
N VAL A 191 -2.58 5.06 2.97
CA VAL A 191 -2.23 3.66 2.70
C VAL A 191 -1.34 3.62 1.46
N LEU A 192 -0.21 2.93 1.57
CA LEU A 192 0.80 2.78 0.52
C LEU A 192 1.03 1.31 0.22
N THR A 193 1.31 1.02 -1.05
CA THR A 193 1.84 -0.27 -1.50
C THR A 193 3.28 -0.05 -1.95
N THR A 194 4.22 -0.82 -1.41
CA THR A 194 5.62 -0.78 -1.85
C THR A 194 5.85 -1.70 -3.03
N SER A 195 6.90 -1.45 -3.82
CA SER A 195 7.35 -2.34 -4.90
C SER A 195 7.71 -3.76 -4.47
N SER A 196 7.95 -3.97 -3.17
CA SER A 196 8.18 -5.29 -2.56
C SER A 196 6.91 -5.96 -2.07
N GLY A 197 5.72 -5.38 -2.32
CA GLY A 197 4.42 -5.96 -2.02
C GLY A 197 3.92 -5.72 -0.60
N HIS A 198 4.57 -4.86 0.18
CA HIS A 198 4.08 -4.49 1.51
C HIS A 198 2.96 -3.48 1.37
N VAL A 199 1.87 -3.66 2.12
CA VAL A 199 0.81 -2.64 2.24
C VAL A 199 0.84 -2.09 3.64
N LEU A 200 0.99 -0.77 3.77
CA LEU A 200 1.22 -0.11 5.05
C LEU A 200 0.37 1.15 5.18
N LYS A 201 0.07 1.51 6.43
CA LYS A 201 -0.58 2.78 6.76
C LYS A 201 0.36 3.68 7.52
N LEU A 202 0.52 4.90 7.01
CA LEU A 202 1.16 6.00 7.71
C LEU A 202 0.09 6.96 8.25
N GLY A 203 0.11 7.22 9.55
CA GLY A 203 -0.74 8.24 10.19
C GLY A 203 -0.01 9.58 10.27
N TYR A 204 -0.68 10.66 9.92
CA TYR A 204 -0.13 12.01 10.02
C TYR A 204 0.04 12.43 11.48
N LEU A 205 1.20 12.97 11.81
CA LEU A 205 1.50 13.60 13.11
C LEU A 205 1.26 15.12 13.00
N GLY A 206 0.77 15.74 14.08
CA GLY A 206 0.53 17.19 14.10
C GLY A 206 -0.75 17.64 13.39
N ALA A 207 -1.21 18.84 13.73
CA ALA A 207 -2.61 19.23 13.89
C ALA A 207 -3.57 18.99 12.70
N HIS A 208 -4.66 18.29 12.96
CA HIS A 208 -5.97 18.90 12.72
C HIS A 208 -6.02 20.17 13.57
N SER A 209 -5.97 21.33 12.91
CA SER A 209 -6.35 22.61 13.50
C SER A 209 -7.56 23.13 12.78
#